data_AF-A0A8R1E5Y9-F1
#
_entry.id   AF-A0A8R1E5Y9-F1
#
_cell.length_a   1.000
_cell.length_b   1.000
_cell.length_c   1.000
_cell.angle_alpha   90.00
_cell.angle_beta   90.00
_cell.angle_gamma   90.00
#
_symmetry.space_group_name_H-M   'P 1'
#
loop_
_entity.id
_entity.type
_entity.pdbx_description
1 polymer ?
#
loop_
_entity_poly.entity_id
_entity_poly.type
_entity_poly.pdbx_seq_one_letter_code
_entity_poly.pdbx_strand_id
1 'polypeptide(L)' 'MPLVALQFSHETEADPHSKKLKRIHGQEDTNNDRITVEWTNTPDGAAKQFRREWFQGDGMVRRKNLPIEYNP' A
#
# COMPACT_ATOMS: atom_id res chain seq x y z
N MET A 1 14.43 -16.68 -14.84
CA MET A 1 14.00 -15.89 -13.67
C MET A 1 12.60 -15.38 -13.96
N PRO A 2 11.55 -15.76 -13.21
CA PRO A 2 10.21 -15.23 -13.44
C PRO A 2 10.16 -13.74 -13.11
N LEU A 3 9.44 -12.95 -13.91
CA LEU A 3 9.19 -11.54 -13.64
C LEU A 3 8.07 -11.41 -12.59
N VAL A 4 8.24 -10.46 -11.67
CA VAL A 4 7.28 -10.16 -10.59
C VAL A 4 6.75 -8.74 -10.82
N ALA A 5 5.43 -8.60 -10.81
CA ALA A 5 4.78 -7.30 -10.83
C ALA A 5 4.60 -6.79 -9.40
N LEU A 6 4.91 -5.53 -9.17
CA LEU A 6 4.87 -4.89 -7.86
C LEU A 6 4.04 -3.61 -7.93
N GLN A 7 3.12 -3.41 -6.98
CA GLN A 7 2.43 -2.14 -6.78
C GLN A 7 2.51 -1.68 -5.32
N PHE A 8 2.48 -0.36 -5.12
CA PHE A 8 2.54 0.28 -3.81
C PHE A 8 1.31 1.15 -3.62
N SER A 9 0.69 1.03 -2.46
CA SER A 9 -0.41 1.88 -2.02
C SER A 9 -0.04 2.52 -0.68
N HIS A 10 -0.24 3.83 -0.56
CA HIS A 10 -0.08 4.56 0.70
C HIS A 10 -1.46 4.83 1.28
N GLU A 11 -1.70 4.33 2.49
CA GLU A 11 -2.97 4.51 3.20
C GLU A 11 -2.70 5.32 4.46
N THR A 12 -3.33 6.50 4.55
CA THR A 12 -3.32 7.34 5.75
C THR A 12 -4.72 7.37 6.35
N GLU A 13 -4.84 7.14 7.66
CA GLU A 13 -6.12 7.26 8.36
C GLU A 13 -6.38 8.73 8.69
N ALA A 14 -6.77 9.50 7.68
CA ALA A 14 -7.28 10.84 7.92
C ALA A 14 -8.73 10.74 8.43
N ASP A 15 -8.95 10.31 9.68
CA ASP A 15 -10.29 10.25 10.27
C ASP A 15 -10.93 11.66 10.22
N PRO A 16 -11.98 11.85 9.39
CA PRO A 16 -12.63 13.15 9.29
C PRO A 16 -13.44 13.50 10.54
N HIS A 17 -13.74 12.52 11.42
CA HIS A 17 -14.49 12.69 12.66
C HIS A 17 -13.60 13.05 13.86
N SER A 18 -12.33 12.60 13.87
CA SER A 18 -11.28 12.99 14.85
C SER A 18 -11.00 14.50 14.86
N LYS A 19 -11.15 15.19 13.71
CA LYS A 19 -10.89 16.63 13.58
C LYS A 19 -11.73 17.51 14.51
N LYS A 20 -12.87 17.02 15.04
CA LYS A 20 -13.77 17.82 15.88
C LYS A 20 -13.39 17.87 17.37
N LEU A 21 -12.47 17.01 17.84
CA LEU A 21 -12.10 16.93 19.26
C LEU A 21 -10.60 17.13 19.58
N LYS A 22 -9.70 17.18 18.59
CA LYS A 22 -8.26 17.36 18.85
C LYS A 22 -7.79 18.80 18.63
N ARG A 23 -8.26 19.72 19.50
CA ARG A 23 -7.55 20.99 19.76
C ARG A 23 -6.42 20.74 20.77
N ILE A 24 -5.44 19.93 20.40
CA ILE A 24 -4.15 19.81 21.10
C ILE A 24 -3.08 19.78 20.02
N HIS A 25 -2.20 20.79 20.05
CA HIS A 25 -1.26 21.11 18.99
C HIS A 25 -0.28 19.95 18.72
N GLY A 26 -0.23 19.47 17.46
CA GLY A 26 1.02 18.98 16.87
C GLY A 26 1.14 17.51 16.51
N GLN A 27 0.16 16.65 16.80
CA GLN A 27 0.26 15.23 16.46
C GLN A 27 -0.89 14.84 15.54
N GLU A 28 -0.65 14.86 14.23
CA GLU A 28 -1.47 14.07 13.30
C GLU A 28 -1.43 12.61 13.80
N ASP A 29 -2.58 11.92 13.79
CA ASP A 29 -2.66 10.50 14.14
C ASP A 29 -1.99 9.67 13.03
N THR A 30 -0.68 9.80 12.89
CA THR A 30 0.15 9.05 11.95
C THR A 30 0.38 7.60 12.38
N ASN A 31 -0.21 7.20 13.52
CA ASN A 31 -0.04 5.90 14.15
C ASN A 31 -0.51 4.72 13.25
N ASN A 32 -1.43 4.96 12.32
CA ASN A 32 -1.96 3.92 11.45
C ASN A 32 -1.52 4.06 9.97
N ASP A 33 -0.52 4.91 9.72
CA ASP A 33 0.03 5.06 8.38
C ASP A 33 0.78 3.79 7.97
N ARG A 34 0.50 3.31 6.77
CA ARG A 34 1.15 2.12 6.23
C ARG A 34 1.37 2.21 4.72
N ILE A 35 2.45 1.58 4.28
CA ILE A 35 2.66 1.24 2.88
C ILE A 35 2.21 -0.19 2.68
N THR A 36 1.27 -0.39 1.77
CA THR A 36 0.84 -1.72 1.34
C THR A 36 1.57 -2.05 0.04
N VAL A 37 2.40 -3.10 0.09
CA VAL A 37 3.10 -3.64 -1.08
C VAL A 37 2.34 -4.87 -1.55
N GLU A 38 1.90 -4.88 -2.80
CA GLU A 38 1.23 -6.02 -3.41
C GLU A 38 2.01 -6.52 -4.60
N TRP A 39 2.11 -7.85 -4.75
CA TRP A 39 2.84 -8.45 -5.84
C TRP A 39 2.25 -9.76 -6.32
N THR A 40 2.45 -10.04 -7.60
CA THR A 40 2.03 -11.28 -8.24
C THR A 40 3.07 -11.69 -9.28
N ASN A 41 3.14 -13.00 -9.55
CA ASN A 41 3.97 -13.50 -10.64
C ASN A 41 3.34 -13.05 -11.96
N THR A 42 4.16 -12.52 -12.86
CA THR A 42 3.68 -12.18 -14.20
C THR A 42 3.39 -13.45 -15.02
N PRO A 43 2.42 -13.40 -15.93
CA PRO A 43 2.20 -14.51 -16.85
C PRO A 43 3.43 -14.75 -17.74
N ASP A 44 3.60 -15.98 -18.21
CA ASP A 44 4.74 -16.33 -19.08
C ASP A 44 4.73 -15.48 -20.37
N GLY A 45 5.89 -15.00 -20.79
CA GLY A 45 6.02 -14.11 -21.94
C GLY A 45 5.55 -12.66 -21.70
N ALA A 46 5.22 -12.26 -20.46
CA ALA A 46 4.91 -10.88 -20.13
C ALA A 46 6.07 -9.93 -20.50
N ALA A 47 5.72 -8.80 -21.13
CA ALA A 47 6.66 -7.71 -21.34
C ALA A 47 7.11 -7.12 -20.00
N LYS A 48 8.28 -6.45 -19.99
CA LYS A 48 8.77 -5.68 -18.83
C LYS A 48 7.99 -4.36 -18.63
N GLN A 49 6.67 -4.42 -18.65
CA GLN A 49 5.77 -3.29 -18.45
C GLN A 49 4.69 -3.70 -17.47
N PHE A 50 4.48 -2.89 -16.43
CA PHE A 50 3.45 -3.14 -15.43
C PHE A 50 2.05 -3.09 -16.05
N ARG A 51 1.20 -4.04 -15.64
CA ARG A 51 -0.20 -4.14 -16.05
C ARG A 51 -1.06 -4.43 -14.82
N ARG A 52 -2.05 -3.58 -14.54
CA ARG A 52 -2.91 -3.72 -13.35
C ARG A 52 -3.82 -4.95 -13.47
N GLU A 53 -4.10 -5.39 -14.69
CA GLU A 53 -4.93 -6.56 -14.98
C GLU A 53 -4.36 -7.85 -14.37
N TRP A 54 -3.04 -7.92 -14.14
CA TRP A 54 -2.40 -9.06 -13.47
C TRP A 54 -2.85 -9.26 -12.03
N PHE A 55 -3.37 -8.22 -11.38
CA PHE A 55 -3.90 -8.26 -10.01
C PHE A 55 -5.41 -8.53 -9.95
N GLN A 56 -6.09 -8.58 -11.10
CA GLN A 56 -7.54 -8.80 -11.19
C GLN A 56 -7.92 -10.21 -11.64
N GLY A 57 -6.97 -10.97 -12.20
CA GLY A 57 -7.20 -12.37 -12.62
C GLY A 57 -7.06 -13.38 -11.48
N ASP A 58 -7.15 -14.67 -11.81
CA ASP A 58 -7.05 -15.80 -10.87
C ASP A 58 -5.64 -16.05 -10.29
N GLY A 59 -4.70 -15.13 -10.53
CA GLY A 59 -3.33 -15.22 -10.02
C GLY A 59 -3.25 -15.00 -8.52
N MET A 60 -2.31 -15.68 -7.86
CA MET A 60 -2.07 -15.46 -6.43
C MET A 60 -1.39 -14.10 -6.21
N VAL A 61 -2.16 -13.12 -5.73
CA VAL A 61 -1.63 -11.85 -5.24
C VAL A 61 -1.18 -12.00 -3.79
N ARG A 62 0.07 -11.63 -3.51
CA ARG A 62 0.61 -11.52 -2.16
C ARG A 62 0.66 -10.05 -1.75
N ARG A 63 0.41 -9.77 -0.47
CA ARG A 63 0.49 -8.44 0.11
C ARG A 63 1.34 -8.41 1.36
N LYS A 64 2.03 -7.29 1.60
CA LYS A 64 2.75 -6.99 2.84
C LYS A 64 2.50 -5.56 3.26
N ASN A 65 2.05 -5.38 4.49
CA ASN A 65 1.88 -4.07 5.10
C ASN A 65 3.18 -3.70 5.81
N LEU A 66 3.66 -2.49 5.56
CA LEU A 66 4.80 -1.89 6.21
C LEU A 66 4.29 -0.69 7.02
N PRO A 67 4.20 -0.80 8.36
CA PRO A 67 3.80 0.33 9.19
C PRO A 67 4.85 1.44 9.07
N ILE A 68 4.38 2.69 9.07
CA ILE A 68 5.26 3.87 9.06
C ILE A 68 5.39 4.36 10.50
N GLU A 69 6.62 4.42 10.98
CA GLU A 69 6.96 5.09 12.23
C GLU A 69 7.63 6.42 11.92
N TYR A 70 7.10 7.50 12.51
CA TYR A 70 7.63 8.85 12.36
C TYR A 70 8.58 9.13 13.52
N ASN A 71 9.85 9.35 13.22
CA ASN A 71 10.83 9.77 14.20
C ASN A 71 10.82 11.31 14.31
N PRO A 72 10.45 11.88 15.47
CA PRO A 72 10.36 13.33 15.66
C PRO A 72 11.72 14.04 15.69
#